data_AF-A0A1Q6RVZ0-F1
#
_entry.id   AF-A0A1Q6RVZ0-F1
#
_cell.length_a   1.000
_cell.length_b   1.000
_cell.length_c   1.000
_cell.angle_alpha   90.00
_cell.angle_beta   90.00
_cell.angle_gamma   90.00
#
_symmetry.space_group_name_H-M   'P 1'
#
loop_
_entity.id
_entity.type
_entity.pdbx_description
1 polymer ?
#
loop_
_entity_poly.entity_id
_entity_poly.type
_entity_poly.pdbx_seq_one_letter_code
_entity_poly.pdbx_strand_id
1 'polypeptide(L)'
;MIEVITGEDRYRVLTQKRKLVREGAETVNGLTEEVRFSAGFASLFGTRKYIVECRTLEDFALDELLPFVQSDSSNLYIFPEDSKSGKCMMQLEKAGVPHTRLDKLTEKQLSEFVVRYVAKAHRRLQNAAYELLVSRCAYFESPESDLGTVVNELDKLIAACSNDICVEDVEKYTQVIPAANIFDLSDLILQKKRGEALLLANKLMQKRDFDALRTMAVIEQCFRVGYKASLLTGSMKTKAQALGVRYVRQVDSDAALNGLQLIGKAREDIKASNSAEAVLVRLICQLTA
;
A
#
# COMPACT_ATOMS: atom_id res chain seq x y z
N MET A 1 -17.66 -2.01 24.21
CA MET A 1 -17.25 -1.23 23.02
C MET A 1 -16.79 -2.21 21.94
N ILE A 2 -17.17 -2.00 20.68
CA ILE A 2 -16.62 -2.76 19.54
C ILE A 2 -16.01 -1.77 18.55
N GLU A 3 -14.91 -2.13 17.91
CA GLU A 3 -14.27 -1.37 16.83
C GLU A 3 -13.77 -2.34 15.76
N VAL A 4 -14.04 -2.02 14.50
CA VAL A 4 -13.48 -2.74 13.36
C VAL A 4 -12.28 -1.96 12.83
N ILE A 5 -11.12 -2.62 12.72
CA ILE A 5 -9.88 -2.01 12.24
C ILE A 5 -9.43 -2.73 10.98
N THR A 6 -9.44 -2.01 9.86
CA THR A 6 -8.97 -2.50 8.56
C THR A 6 -7.88 -1.58 8.03
N GLY A 7 -7.19 -1.95 6.94
CA GLY A 7 -6.30 -1.01 6.26
C GLY A 7 -5.27 -1.67 5.35
N GLU A 8 -4.89 -0.93 4.31
CA GLU A 8 -3.86 -1.35 3.35
C GLU A 8 -2.44 -1.19 3.89
N ASP A 9 -2.20 -0.30 4.87
CA ASP A 9 -0.86 -0.06 5.43
C ASP A 9 -0.57 -1.05 6.58
N ARG A 10 0.05 -2.18 6.23
CA ARG A 10 0.30 -3.28 7.15
C ARG A 10 1.12 -2.85 8.38
N TYR A 11 2.12 -1.98 8.22
CA TYR A 11 2.86 -1.44 9.35
C TYR A 11 1.98 -0.69 10.34
N ARG A 12 1.06 0.15 9.86
CA ARG A 12 0.11 0.87 10.73
C ARG A 12 -0.84 -0.08 11.45
N VAL A 13 -1.38 -1.08 10.75
CA VAL A 13 -2.24 -2.12 11.33
C VAL A 13 -1.51 -2.88 12.45
N LEU A 14 -0.30 -3.36 12.17
CA LEU A 14 0.52 -4.07 13.16
C LEU A 14 0.91 -3.18 14.34
N THR A 15 1.20 -1.91 14.10
CA THR A 15 1.52 -0.95 15.17
C THR A 15 0.32 -0.70 16.07
N GLN A 16 -0.88 -0.59 15.51
CA GLN A 16 -2.12 -0.45 16.27
C GLN A 16 -2.38 -1.72 17.10
N LYS A 17 -2.22 -2.92 16.51
CA LYS A 17 -2.33 -4.19 17.25
C LYS A 17 -1.36 -4.24 18.43
N ARG A 18 -0.08 -3.92 18.20
CA ARG A 18 0.95 -3.88 19.27
C ARG A 18 0.63 -2.86 20.35
N LYS A 19 0.05 -1.71 19.99
CA LYS A 19 -0.41 -0.70 20.95
C LYS A 19 -1.51 -1.27 21.85
N LEU A 20 -2.53 -1.91 21.27
CA LEU A 20 -3.62 -2.53 22.02
C LEU A 20 -3.11 -3.63 22.96
N VAL A 21 -2.16 -4.46 22.51
CA VAL A 21 -1.51 -5.48 23.37
C VAL A 21 -0.80 -4.82 24.56
N ARG A 22 -0.05 -3.74 24.35
CA ARG A 22 0.60 -2.98 25.45
C ARG A 22 -0.42 -2.35 26.41
N GLU A 23 -1.63 -2.07 25.95
CA GLU A 23 -2.74 -1.58 26.76
C GLU A 23 -3.55 -2.70 27.45
N GLY A 24 -3.04 -3.94 27.40
CA GLY A 24 -3.61 -5.09 28.10
C GLY A 24 -4.63 -5.90 27.29
N ALA A 25 -4.73 -5.69 25.97
CA ALA A 25 -5.64 -6.48 25.14
C ALA A 25 -5.08 -7.87 24.82
N GLU A 26 -5.93 -8.89 25.00
CA GLU A 26 -5.62 -10.28 24.71
C GLU A 26 -5.94 -10.60 23.24
N THR A 27 -5.02 -11.30 22.54
CA THR A 27 -5.25 -11.71 21.15
C THR A 27 -5.89 -13.08 21.09
N VAL A 28 -6.98 -13.20 20.34
CA VAL A 28 -7.78 -14.42 20.18
C VAL A 28 -8.10 -14.65 18.70
N ASN A 29 -8.21 -15.91 18.31
CA ASN A 29 -8.61 -16.30 16.95
C ASN A 29 -10.12 -16.50 16.92
N GLY A 30 -10.84 -15.57 16.31
CA GLY A 30 -12.31 -15.56 16.28
C GLY A 30 -12.98 -15.24 17.64
N LEU A 31 -14.30 -15.43 17.69
CA LEU A 31 -15.09 -15.30 18.91
C LEU A 31 -15.08 -16.64 19.66
N THR A 32 -14.22 -16.77 20.66
CA THR A 32 -14.27 -17.92 21.59
C THR A 32 -15.49 -17.81 22.50
N GLU A 33 -15.87 -18.91 23.16
CA GLU A 33 -16.95 -18.84 24.17
C GLU A 33 -16.64 -17.81 25.26
N GLU A 34 -15.41 -17.77 25.77
CA GLU A 34 -14.99 -16.79 26.77
C GLU A 34 -15.24 -15.34 26.29
N VAL A 35 -14.84 -15.03 25.06
CA VAL A 35 -15.02 -13.70 24.48
C VAL A 35 -16.50 -13.37 24.43
N ARG A 36 -17.33 -14.24 23.84
CA ARG A 36 -18.80 -14.04 23.75
C ARG A 36 -19.42 -13.76 25.11
N PHE A 37 -19.04 -14.56 26.11
CA PHE A 37 -19.55 -14.43 27.47
C PHE A 37 -19.13 -13.12 28.14
N SER A 38 -17.92 -12.62 27.86
CA SER A 38 -17.37 -11.42 28.51
C SER A 38 -18.26 -10.16 28.37
N ALA A 39 -19.00 -10.03 27.28
CA ALA A 39 -19.89 -8.89 27.05
C ALA A 39 -21.04 -8.80 28.06
N GLY A 40 -21.47 -9.92 28.64
CA GLY A 40 -22.61 -10.01 29.55
C GLY A 40 -22.28 -9.95 31.05
N PHE A 41 -21.00 -9.98 31.43
CA PHE A 41 -20.59 -9.95 32.83
C PHE A 41 -20.28 -8.54 33.32
N ALA A 42 -20.69 -8.20 34.53
CA ALA A 42 -20.29 -6.95 35.17
C ALA A 42 -18.76 -6.90 35.36
N SER A 43 -18.17 -5.74 35.05
CA SER A 43 -16.73 -5.49 35.16
C SER A 43 -16.31 -5.38 36.63
N LEU A 44 -16.02 -6.52 37.28
CA LEU A 44 -15.52 -6.54 38.66
C LEU A 44 -14.03 -6.18 38.78
N PHE A 45 -13.27 -6.31 37.68
CA PHE A 45 -11.81 -6.10 37.65
C PHE A 45 -11.35 -5.16 36.52
N GLY A 46 -12.24 -4.30 36.03
CA GLY A 46 -11.96 -3.42 34.90
C GLY A 46 -12.34 -4.04 33.54
N THR A 47 -12.45 -3.17 32.54
CA THR A 47 -12.93 -3.54 31.20
C THR A 47 -11.94 -4.49 30.51
N ARG A 48 -12.38 -5.68 30.15
CA ARG A 48 -11.58 -6.65 29.39
C ARG A 48 -11.39 -6.15 27.96
N LYS A 49 -10.23 -6.41 27.36
CA LYS A 49 -9.94 -5.98 25.99
C LYS A 49 -9.51 -7.19 25.16
N TYR A 50 -10.14 -7.38 24.02
CA TYR A 50 -9.85 -8.50 23.12
C TYR A 50 -9.53 -7.98 21.72
N ILE A 51 -8.48 -8.54 21.12
CA ILE A 51 -8.13 -8.40 19.71
C ILE A 51 -8.56 -9.68 19.02
N VAL A 52 -9.60 -9.60 18.20
CA VAL A 52 -10.12 -10.74 17.44
C VAL A 52 -9.51 -10.73 16.05
N GLU A 53 -8.74 -11.78 15.75
CA GLU A 53 -8.28 -12.06 14.39
C GLU A 53 -9.28 -12.95 13.69
N CYS A 54 -9.67 -12.57 12.48
CA CYS A 54 -10.54 -13.37 11.64
C CYS A 54 -10.17 -13.21 10.17
N ARG A 55 -10.63 -14.14 9.33
CA ARG A 55 -10.43 -14.03 7.90
C ARG A 55 -11.34 -12.96 7.31
N THR A 56 -12.63 -13.01 7.64
CA THR A 56 -13.60 -11.99 7.24
C THR A 56 -14.59 -11.71 8.37
N LEU A 57 -15.17 -10.51 8.38
CA LEU A 57 -16.25 -10.17 9.30
C LEU A 57 -17.51 -11.00 9.05
N GLU A 58 -17.68 -11.53 7.83
CA GLU A 58 -18.82 -12.35 7.46
C GLU A 58 -18.76 -13.76 8.07
N ASP A 59 -17.65 -14.11 8.75
CA ASP A 59 -17.53 -15.35 9.54
C ASP A 59 -18.35 -15.28 10.84
N PHE A 60 -18.82 -14.09 11.23
CA PHE A 60 -19.59 -13.87 12.44
C PHE A 60 -21.05 -13.56 12.14
N ALA A 61 -21.94 -14.08 12.98
CA ALA A 61 -23.32 -13.65 12.97
C ALA A 61 -23.45 -12.32 13.74
N LEU A 62 -24.29 -11.40 13.26
CA LEU A 62 -24.42 -10.06 13.84
C LEU A 62 -24.83 -10.10 15.32
N ASP A 63 -25.70 -11.03 15.68
CA ASP A 63 -26.17 -11.28 17.05
C ASP A 63 -25.05 -11.69 18.01
N GLU A 64 -23.94 -12.25 17.51
CA GLU A 64 -22.75 -12.53 18.33
C GLU A 64 -21.96 -11.26 18.65
N LEU A 65 -22.04 -10.23 17.80
CA LEU A 65 -21.27 -8.98 17.91
C LEU A 65 -22.04 -7.85 18.60
N LEU A 66 -23.37 -7.80 18.45
CA LEU A 66 -24.23 -6.79 19.04
C LEU A 66 -24.06 -6.60 20.56
N PRO A 67 -23.85 -7.66 21.38
CA PRO A 67 -23.62 -7.50 22.81
C PRO A 67 -22.44 -6.57 23.15
N PHE A 68 -21.42 -6.48 22.29
CA PHE A 68 -20.24 -5.65 22.51
C PHE A 68 -20.46 -4.17 22.16
N VAL A 69 -21.52 -3.85 21.43
CA VAL A 69 -21.87 -2.46 21.04
C VAL A 69 -22.20 -1.62 22.28
N GLN A 70 -22.92 -2.20 23.23
CA GLN A 70 -23.39 -1.51 24.44
C GLN A 70 -22.70 -1.97 25.72
N SER A 71 -21.78 -2.93 25.62
CA SER A 71 -21.06 -3.45 26.78
C SER A 71 -20.02 -2.43 27.30
N ASP A 72 -20.12 -2.13 28.58
CA ASP A 72 -19.09 -1.40 29.35
C ASP A 72 -18.05 -2.35 29.97
N SER A 73 -18.30 -3.65 29.90
CA SER A 73 -17.46 -4.69 30.50
C SER A 73 -16.35 -5.21 29.60
N SER A 74 -16.55 -5.13 28.28
CA SER A 74 -15.59 -5.63 27.29
C SER A 74 -15.43 -4.69 26.09
N ASN A 75 -14.18 -4.56 25.65
CA ASN A 75 -13.79 -3.93 24.41
C ASN A 75 -13.35 -4.99 23.40
N LEU A 76 -13.94 -4.96 22.21
CA LEU A 76 -13.65 -5.88 21.12
C LEU A 76 -13.05 -5.12 19.94
N TYR A 77 -11.82 -5.44 19.58
CA TYR A 77 -11.12 -4.87 18.42
C TYR A 77 -10.99 -5.95 17.35
N ILE A 78 -11.69 -5.83 16.24
CA ILE A 78 -11.70 -6.85 15.19
C ILE A 78 -10.75 -6.46 14.06
N PHE A 79 -9.86 -7.38 13.71
CA PHE A 79 -8.89 -7.25 12.62
C PHE A 79 -9.16 -8.35 11.57
N PRO A 80 -9.98 -8.07 10.55
CA PRO A 80 -10.20 -9.02 9.45
C PRO A 80 -9.02 -9.02 8.47
N GLU A 81 -8.66 -10.19 7.95
CA GLU A 81 -7.67 -10.32 6.87
C GLU A 81 -8.20 -9.76 5.53
N ASP A 82 -9.47 -10.01 5.22
CA ASP A 82 -10.16 -9.42 4.06
C ASP A 82 -10.82 -8.09 4.47
N SER A 83 -10.35 -6.99 3.88
CA SER A 83 -10.86 -5.65 4.12
C SER A 83 -12.14 -5.34 3.34
N LYS A 84 -12.69 -6.28 2.56
CA LYS A 84 -13.94 -6.06 1.83
C LYS A 84 -15.12 -5.92 2.78
N SER A 85 -15.82 -4.79 2.65
CA SER A 85 -17.07 -4.56 3.37
C SER A 85 -18.17 -5.48 2.85
N GLY A 86 -18.65 -6.37 3.71
CA GLY A 86 -19.82 -7.21 3.46
C GLY A 86 -21.08 -6.74 4.21
N LYS A 87 -22.07 -7.63 4.35
CA LYS A 87 -23.35 -7.30 4.98
C LYS A 87 -23.20 -7.05 6.47
N CYS A 88 -22.37 -7.83 7.15
CA CYS A 88 -22.11 -7.71 8.57
C CYS A 88 -21.49 -6.33 8.89
N MET A 89 -20.50 -5.92 8.09
CA MET A 89 -19.87 -4.59 8.23
C MET A 89 -20.89 -3.45 8.11
N MET A 90 -21.73 -3.47 7.06
CA MET A 90 -22.77 -2.44 6.88
C MET A 90 -23.76 -2.39 8.04
N GLN A 91 -24.06 -3.53 8.67
CA GLN A 91 -24.95 -3.60 9.82
C GLN A 91 -24.28 -3.04 11.09
N LEU A 92 -23.00 -3.32 11.31
CA LEU A 92 -22.22 -2.75 12.40
C LEU A 92 -22.09 -1.23 12.27
N GLU A 93 -21.82 -0.72 11.06
CA GLU A 93 -21.79 0.73 10.80
C GLU A 93 -23.14 1.40 11.11
N LYS A 94 -24.26 0.77 10.71
CA LYS A 94 -25.61 1.24 11.06
C LYS A 94 -25.89 1.21 12.57
N ALA A 95 -25.28 0.28 13.29
CA ALA A 95 -25.34 0.19 14.74
C ALA A 95 -24.41 1.20 15.45
N GLY A 96 -23.69 2.05 14.71
CA GLY A 96 -22.81 3.07 15.25
C GLY A 96 -21.42 2.55 15.65
N VAL A 97 -21.04 1.35 15.22
CA VAL A 97 -19.74 0.76 15.51
C VAL A 97 -18.65 1.52 14.74
N PRO A 98 -17.61 2.03 15.41
CA PRO A 98 -16.49 2.68 14.75
C PRO A 98 -15.77 1.74 13.76
N HIS A 99 -15.50 2.29 12.57
CA HIS A 99 -14.67 1.66 11.56
C HIS A 99 -13.41 2.50 11.34
N THR A 100 -12.27 1.99 11.80
CA THR A 100 -10.97 2.64 11.62
C THR A 100 -10.26 2.04 10.42
N ARG A 101 -10.04 2.87 9.38
CA ARG A 101 -9.25 2.52 8.20
C ARG A 101 -7.81 3.05 8.32
N LEU A 102 -6.86 2.12 8.38
CA LEU A 102 -5.42 2.35 8.43
C LEU A 102 -4.81 2.18 7.04
N ASP A 103 -5.34 2.93 6.07
CA ASP A 103 -4.80 2.96 4.72
C ASP A 103 -3.46 3.73 4.67
N LYS A 104 -2.85 3.85 3.49
CA LYS A 104 -1.64 4.65 3.32
C LYS A 104 -1.87 6.10 3.75
N LEU A 105 -0.84 6.70 4.36
CA LEU A 105 -0.83 8.11 4.72
C LEU A 105 -0.94 8.95 3.46
N THR A 106 -1.64 10.08 3.53
CA THR A 106 -1.57 11.11 2.49
C THR A 106 -0.15 11.70 2.39
N GLU A 107 0.19 12.36 1.27
CA GLU A 107 1.50 13.03 1.11
C GLU A 107 1.86 13.96 2.29
N LYS A 108 0.88 14.74 2.75
CA LYS A 108 1.06 15.63 3.90
C LYS A 108 1.33 14.85 5.18
N GLN A 109 0.53 13.83 5.47
CA GLN A 109 0.69 13.02 6.68
C GLN A 109 2.00 12.24 6.68
N LEU A 110 2.43 11.72 5.52
CA LEU A 110 3.72 11.05 5.38
C LEU A 110 4.87 12.02 5.62
N SER A 111 4.83 13.21 5.01
CA SER A 111 5.85 14.25 5.22
C SER A 111 5.96 14.63 6.69
N GLU A 112 4.84 14.90 7.36
CA GLU A 112 4.79 15.21 8.79
C GLU A 112 5.27 14.03 9.66
N PHE A 113 4.98 12.79 9.26
CA PHE A 113 5.47 11.60 9.93
C PHE A 113 6.99 11.51 9.82
N VAL A 114 7.55 11.60 8.61
CA VAL A 114 8.99 11.49 8.35
C VAL A 114 9.77 12.58 9.07
N VAL A 115 9.31 13.84 8.98
CA VAL A 115 9.95 14.97 9.68
C VAL A 115 9.98 14.72 11.19
N ARG A 116 8.85 14.29 11.78
CA ARG A 116 8.81 13.95 13.22
C ARG A 116 9.67 12.75 13.57
N TYR A 117 9.74 11.75 12.69
CA TYR A 117 10.54 10.55 12.90
C TYR A 117 12.03 10.88 12.97
N VAL A 118 12.53 11.66 12.00
CA VAL A 118 13.94 12.10 11.95
C VAL A 118 14.26 13.07 13.10
N ALA A 119 13.33 13.97 13.46
CA ALA A 119 13.51 14.90 14.57
C ALA A 119 13.68 14.19 15.93
N LYS A 120 13.05 13.02 16.14
CA LYS A 120 13.27 12.22 17.36
C LYS A 120 14.70 11.71 17.50
N ALA A 121 15.44 11.60 16.39
CA ALA A 121 16.86 11.28 16.38
C ALA A 121 17.74 12.56 16.41
N HIS A 122 17.16 13.72 16.74
CA HIS A 122 17.82 15.03 16.78
C HIS A 122 18.45 15.46 15.45
N ARG A 123 17.77 15.14 14.34
CA ARG A 123 18.23 15.46 12.97
C ARG A 123 17.15 16.15 12.17
N ARG A 124 17.55 16.75 11.04
CA ARG A 124 16.66 17.28 10.01
C ARG A 124 16.86 16.52 8.70
N LEU A 125 15.83 16.55 7.85
CA LEU A 125 15.84 15.98 6.51
C LEU A 125 15.57 17.11 5.51
N GLN A 126 16.44 17.25 4.51
CA GLN A 126 16.22 18.21 3.43
C GLN A 126 14.99 17.82 2.61
N ASN A 127 14.22 18.79 2.09
CA ASN A 127 13.02 18.49 1.29
C ASN A 127 13.33 17.64 0.05
N ALA A 128 14.42 17.93 -0.66
CA ALA A 128 14.83 17.14 -1.82
C ALA A 128 15.21 15.69 -1.42
N ALA A 129 15.81 15.51 -0.25
CA ALA A 129 16.14 14.18 0.29
C ALA A 129 14.87 13.40 0.68
N TYR A 130 13.86 14.08 1.22
CA TYR A 130 12.54 13.51 1.48
C TYR A 130 11.87 13.02 0.19
N GLU A 131 11.83 13.85 -0.85
CA GLU A 131 11.22 13.48 -2.13
C GLU A 131 11.90 12.25 -2.74
N LEU A 132 13.23 12.21 -2.70
CA LEU A 132 14.01 11.09 -3.18
C LEU A 132 13.78 9.82 -2.35
N LEU A 133 13.73 9.93 -1.02
CA LEU A 133 13.44 8.80 -0.13
C LEU A 133 12.07 8.18 -0.45
N VAL A 134 11.03 9.01 -0.51
CA VAL A 134 9.66 8.55 -0.80
C VAL A 134 9.59 7.87 -2.15
N SER A 135 10.23 8.45 -3.17
CA SER A 135 10.33 7.87 -4.51
C SER A 135 11.03 6.50 -4.48
N ARG A 136 12.18 6.38 -3.80
CA ARG A 136 12.91 5.11 -3.68
C ARG A 136 12.14 4.03 -2.95
N CYS A 137 11.39 4.40 -1.91
CA CYS A 137 10.52 3.49 -1.20
C CYS A 137 9.28 3.10 -2.03
N ALA A 138 8.95 3.82 -3.11
CA ALA A 138 7.71 3.63 -3.87
C ALA A 138 6.47 3.60 -2.95
N TYR A 139 6.43 4.46 -1.91
CA TYR A 139 5.41 4.37 -0.86
C TYR A 139 4.01 4.57 -1.43
N PHE A 140 3.82 5.46 -2.40
CA PHE A 140 2.50 5.68 -3.01
C PHE A 140 2.26 4.76 -4.21
N GLU A 141 3.34 4.29 -4.82
CA GLU A 141 3.33 3.67 -6.13
C GLU A 141 3.25 2.13 -6.03
N SER A 142 3.86 1.53 -5.00
CA SER A 142 3.85 0.07 -4.81
C SER A 142 2.81 -0.37 -3.77
N PRO A 143 1.87 -1.28 -4.10
CA PRO A 143 0.95 -1.84 -3.11
C PRO A 143 1.67 -2.69 -2.04
N GLU A 144 2.88 -3.17 -2.34
CA GLU A 144 3.71 -3.93 -1.40
C GLU A 144 4.57 -3.03 -0.49
N SER A 145 4.68 -1.74 -0.79
CA SER A 145 5.35 -0.81 0.11
C SER A 145 4.36 -0.27 1.13
N ASP A 146 4.76 -0.24 2.40
CA ASP A 146 3.97 0.37 3.47
C ASP A 146 4.83 1.32 4.31
N LEU A 147 4.31 1.80 5.43
CA LEU A 147 5.04 2.76 6.26
C LEU A 147 6.27 2.11 6.89
N GLY A 148 6.26 0.78 7.05
CA GLY A 148 7.37 0.00 7.57
C GLY A 148 8.56 0.02 6.63
N THR A 149 8.32 -0.01 5.32
CA THR A 149 9.36 0.21 4.31
C THR A 149 10.06 1.56 4.51
N VAL A 150 9.29 2.63 4.65
CA VAL A 150 9.85 3.98 4.86
C VAL A 150 10.61 4.06 6.18
N VAL A 151 10.04 3.51 7.26
CA VAL A 151 10.68 3.46 8.58
C VAL A 151 12.01 2.71 8.52
N ASN A 152 12.07 1.58 7.83
CA ASN A 152 13.30 0.80 7.69
C ASN A 152 14.41 1.58 6.98
N GLU A 153 14.08 2.30 5.90
CA GLU A 153 15.07 3.15 5.22
C GLU A 153 15.47 4.36 6.07
N LEU A 154 14.54 4.94 6.85
CA LEU A 154 14.86 5.99 7.81
C LEU A 154 15.79 5.52 8.92
N ASP A 155 15.56 4.33 9.48
CA ASP A 155 16.40 3.75 10.52
C ASP A 155 17.84 3.55 10.01
N LYS A 156 18.00 3.09 8.76
CA LYS A 156 19.32 2.99 8.09
C LYS A 156 20.00 4.35 7.95
N LEU A 157 19.28 5.36 7.47
CA LEU A 157 19.81 6.72 7.31
C LEU A 157 20.21 7.33 8.66
N ILE A 158 19.38 7.16 9.68
CA ILE A 158 19.66 7.65 11.03
C ILE A 158 20.88 6.92 11.62
N ALA A 159 21.02 5.61 11.40
CA ALA A 159 22.19 4.87 11.87
C ALA A 159 23.49 5.26 11.14
N ALA A 160 23.42 5.54 9.84
CA ALA A 160 24.60 5.78 9.00
C ALA A 160 25.08 7.24 9.00
N CYS A 161 24.16 8.20 8.96
CA CYS A 161 24.51 9.61 8.99
C CYS A 161 24.87 10.01 10.44
N SER A 162 25.64 11.08 10.62
CA SER A 162 25.90 11.69 11.94
C SER A 162 25.24 13.06 12.11
N ASN A 163 24.83 13.67 11.01
CA ASN A 163 24.25 15.02 10.94
C ASN A 163 22.86 14.99 10.27
N ASP A 164 22.38 16.16 9.85
CA ASP A 164 21.21 16.32 8.99
C ASP A 164 21.36 15.49 7.70
N ILE A 165 20.26 14.89 7.27
CA ILE A 165 20.22 13.97 6.14
C ILE A 165 20.02 14.78 4.85
N CYS A 166 20.98 14.65 3.91
CA CYS A 166 20.95 15.28 2.59
C CYS A 166 20.64 14.28 1.47
N VAL A 167 20.58 14.76 0.23
CA VAL A 167 20.22 13.95 -0.94
C VAL A 167 21.23 12.81 -1.13
N GLU A 168 22.51 13.12 -1.01
CA GLU A 168 23.64 12.20 -1.17
C GLU A 168 23.59 11.04 -0.18
N ASP A 169 23.14 11.30 1.05
CA ASP A 169 22.94 10.26 2.06
C ASP A 169 21.86 9.27 1.63
N VAL A 170 20.74 9.78 1.11
CA VAL A 170 19.64 8.95 0.61
C VAL A 170 20.11 8.11 -0.57
N GLU A 171 20.93 8.66 -1.48
CA GLU A 171 21.54 7.92 -2.59
C GLU A 171 22.44 6.78 -2.13
N LYS A 172 23.20 7.01 -1.08
CA LYS A 172 24.22 6.07 -0.63
C LYS A 172 23.65 4.95 0.24
N TYR A 173 22.67 5.26 1.09
CA TYR A 173 22.27 4.37 2.19
C TYR A 173 20.89 3.75 2.03
N THR A 174 20.08 4.22 1.09
CA THR A 174 18.76 3.63 0.82
C THR A 174 18.76 2.76 -0.42
N GLN A 175 17.92 1.74 -0.40
CA GLN A 175 17.72 0.88 -1.57
C GLN A 175 16.59 1.43 -2.44
N VAL A 176 16.80 1.43 -3.76
CA VAL A 176 15.70 1.68 -4.70
C VAL A 176 14.85 0.43 -4.78
N ILE A 177 13.62 0.51 -4.31
CA ILE A 177 12.68 -0.62 -4.40
C ILE A 177 12.39 -0.87 -5.88
N PRO A 178 12.46 -2.13 -6.36
CA PRO A 178 12.32 -2.46 -7.78
C PRO A 178 11.08 -1.84 -8.44
N ALA A 179 9.98 -1.73 -7.71
CA ALA A 179 8.74 -1.08 -8.19
C ALA A 179 8.97 0.35 -8.70
N ALA A 180 9.77 1.19 -8.01
CA ALA A 180 10.06 2.56 -8.45
C ALA A 180 10.73 2.59 -9.85
N ASN A 181 11.70 1.70 -10.07
CA ASN A 181 12.37 1.60 -11.38
C ASN A 181 11.43 1.10 -12.49
N ILE A 182 10.39 0.33 -12.14
CA ILE A 182 9.41 -0.15 -13.12
C ILE A 182 8.40 0.96 -13.47
N PHE A 183 8.07 1.85 -12.54
CA PHE A 183 7.31 3.06 -12.86
C PHE A 183 8.11 3.98 -13.76
N ASP A 184 9.41 4.20 -13.47
CA ASP A 184 10.31 4.95 -14.37
C ASP A 184 10.39 4.30 -15.77
N LEU A 185 10.42 2.97 -15.84
CA LEU A 185 10.37 2.25 -17.12
C LEU A 185 9.05 2.50 -17.86
N SER A 186 7.92 2.38 -17.17
CA SER A 186 6.59 2.66 -17.72
C SER A 186 6.49 4.09 -18.23
N ASP A 187 7.12 5.00 -17.50
CA ASP A 187 7.19 6.41 -17.79
C ASP A 187 8.02 6.70 -19.05
N LEU A 188 9.15 6.04 -19.23
CA LEU A 188 9.95 6.12 -20.47
C LEU A 188 9.20 5.51 -21.66
N ILE A 189 8.46 4.42 -21.46
CA ILE A 189 7.64 3.77 -22.48
C ILE A 189 6.54 4.73 -22.96
N LEU A 190 5.78 5.32 -22.03
CA LEU A 190 4.70 6.25 -22.35
C LEU A 190 5.19 7.53 -23.05
N GLN A 191 6.44 7.94 -22.79
CA GLN A 191 7.08 9.06 -23.49
C GLN A 191 7.70 8.66 -24.84
N LYS A 192 7.54 7.40 -25.28
CA LYS A 192 8.19 6.85 -26.47
C LYS A 192 9.72 6.97 -26.48
N LYS A 193 10.35 7.03 -25.30
CA LYS A 193 11.81 7.10 -25.13
C LYS A 193 12.41 5.70 -25.19
N ARG A 194 12.35 5.06 -26.35
CA ARG A 194 12.72 3.64 -26.55
C ARG A 194 14.13 3.31 -26.05
N GLY A 195 15.13 4.13 -26.39
CA GLY A 195 16.52 3.87 -26.01
C GLY A 195 16.72 3.86 -24.49
N GLU A 196 16.20 4.87 -23.81
CA GLU A 196 16.24 4.97 -22.34
C GLU A 196 15.46 3.83 -21.68
N ALA A 197 14.27 3.51 -22.20
CA ALA A 197 13.44 2.42 -21.70
C ALA A 197 14.16 1.06 -21.80
N LEU A 198 14.76 0.75 -22.95
CA LEU A 198 15.51 -0.49 -23.14
C LEU A 198 16.74 -0.57 -22.23
N LEU A 199 17.44 0.56 -22.03
CA LEU A 199 18.59 0.62 -21.14
C LEU A 199 18.20 0.39 -19.68
N LEU A 200 17.08 0.97 -19.23
CA LEU A 200 16.55 0.75 -17.88
C LEU A 200 16.02 -0.69 -17.71
N ALA A 201 15.33 -1.24 -18.71
CA ALA A 201 14.87 -2.62 -18.69
C ALA A 201 16.04 -3.61 -18.60
N ASN A 202 17.13 -3.39 -19.33
CA ASN A 202 18.33 -4.21 -19.24
C ASN A 202 18.96 -4.14 -17.83
N LYS A 203 19.03 -2.95 -17.22
CA LYS A 203 19.49 -2.81 -15.82
C LYS A 203 18.59 -3.55 -14.83
N LEU A 204 17.28 -3.53 -15.05
CA LEU A 204 16.31 -4.25 -14.22
C LEU A 204 16.51 -5.77 -14.35
N MET A 205 16.67 -6.29 -15.58
CA MET A 205 16.88 -7.71 -15.86
C MET A 205 18.16 -8.29 -15.25
N GLN A 206 19.17 -7.46 -15.00
CA GLN A 206 20.41 -7.88 -14.34
C GLN A 206 20.25 -8.08 -12.82
N LYS A 207 19.12 -7.67 -12.23
CA LYS A 207 18.86 -7.87 -10.79
C LYS A 207 18.39 -9.30 -10.53
N ARG A 208 18.85 -9.89 -9.41
CA ARG A 208 18.56 -11.27 -9.03
C ARG A 208 17.07 -11.55 -8.76
N ASP A 209 16.33 -10.51 -8.38
CA ASP A 209 14.90 -10.54 -8.06
C ASP A 209 14.02 -10.03 -9.21
N PHE A 210 14.58 -9.91 -10.42
CA PHE A 210 13.82 -9.47 -11.58
C PHE A 210 12.72 -10.48 -11.94
N ASP A 211 11.51 -9.95 -12.14
CA ASP A 211 10.36 -10.70 -12.64
C ASP A 211 9.70 -9.91 -13.78
N ALA A 212 9.76 -10.49 -14.99
CA ALA A 212 9.18 -9.88 -16.19
C ALA A 212 7.64 -9.81 -16.14
N LEU A 213 6.96 -10.80 -15.56
CA LEU A 213 5.50 -10.79 -15.42
C LEU A 213 5.06 -9.70 -14.46
N ARG A 214 5.76 -9.56 -13.33
CA ARG A 214 5.53 -8.48 -12.36
C ARG A 214 5.80 -7.11 -12.99
N THR A 215 6.88 -7.00 -13.76
CA THR A 215 7.22 -5.76 -14.48
C THR A 215 6.11 -5.37 -15.46
N MET A 216 5.62 -6.33 -16.25
CA MET A 216 4.51 -6.09 -17.17
C MET A 216 3.21 -5.74 -16.46
N ALA A 217 2.91 -6.34 -15.30
CA ALA A 217 1.72 -6.02 -14.53
C ALA A 217 1.71 -4.56 -14.06
N VAL A 218 2.88 -4.02 -13.67
CA VAL A 218 3.01 -2.61 -13.31
C VAL A 218 2.87 -1.70 -14.54
N ILE A 219 3.48 -2.05 -15.67
CA ILE A 219 3.29 -1.32 -16.94
C ILE A 219 1.80 -1.32 -17.33
N GLU A 220 1.13 -2.48 -17.23
CA GLU A 220 -0.30 -2.63 -17.49
C GLU A 220 -1.13 -1.68 -16.61
N GLN A 221 -0.81 -1.62 -15.32
CA GLN A 221 -1.48 -0.73 -14.39
C GLN A 221 -1.31 0.75 -14.78
N CYS A 222 -0.12 1.16 -15.23
CA CYS A 222 0.12 2.52 -15.72
C CYS A 222 -0.73 2.85 -16.95
N PHE A 223 -0.83 1.92 -17.90
CA PHE A 223 -1.70 2.07 -19.07
C PHE A 223 -3.19 2.10 -18.70
N ARG A 224 -3.64 1.29 -17.73
CA ARG A 224 -5.01 1.31 -17.22
C ARG A 224 -5.35 2.65 -16.56
N VAL A 225 -4.44 3.20 -15.76
CA VAL A 225 -4.60 4.52 -15.13
C VAL A 225 -4.66 5.61 -16.20
N GLY A 226 -3.75 5.57 -17.20
CA GLY A 226 -3.76 6.48 -18.33
C GLY A 226 -5.08 6.46 -19.12
N TYR A 227 -5.58 5.27 -19.45
CA TYR A 227 -6.86 5.07 -20.13
C TYR A 227 -8.04 5.60 -19.31
N LYS A 228 -8.13 5.25 -18.02
CA LYS A 228 -9.21 5.78 -17.16
C LYS A 228 -9.17 7.30 -17.10
N ALA A 229 -7.98 7.90 -17.03
CA ALA A 229 -7.84 9.34 -17.01
C ALA A 229 -8.15 10.03 -18.34
N SER A 230 -7.93 9.37 -19.48
CA SER A 230 -8.32 9.93 -20.78
C SER A 230 -9.83 10.08 -20.92
N LEU A 231 -10.60 9.26 -20.19
CA LEU A 231 -12.07 9.33 -20.13
C LEU A 231 -12.62 10.39 -19.16
N LEU A 232 -11.78 10.91 -18.27
CA LEU A 232 -12.18 11.94 -17.30
C LEU A 232 -11.98 13.35 -17.87
N THR A 233 -12.79 14.31 -17.42
CA THR A 233 -12.63 15.73 -17.74
C THR A 233 -11.86 16.47 -16.65
N GLY A 234 -11.35 17.66 -16.96
CA GLY A 234 -10.64 18.52 -16.00
C GLY A 234 -9.11 18.37 -16.01
N SER A 235 -8.46 19.02 -15.05
CA SER A 235 -6.99 19.07 -14.95
C SER A 235 -6.39 17.71 -14.59
N MET A 236 -5.11 17.48 -14.94
CA MET A 236 -4.40 16.25 -14.56
C MET A 236 -4.40 16.01 -13.05
N LYS A 237 -4.33 17.08 -12.24
CA LYS A 237 -4.40 16.99 -10.78
C LYS A 237 -5.77 16.47 -10.31
N THR A 238 -6.85 16.96 -10.91
CA THR A 238 -8.23 16.52 -10.61
C THR A 238 -8.42 15.05 -11.00
N LYS A 239 -7.88 14.65 -12.16
CA LYS A 239 -7.92 13.25 -12.63
C LYS A 239 -7.14 12.32 -11.69
N ALA A 240 -5.95 12.72 -11.27
CA ALA A 240 -5.12 11.96 -10.33
C ALA A 240 -5.84 11.74 -8.99
N GLN A 241 -6.45 12.79 -8.44
CA GLN A 241 -7.24 12.70 -7.21
C GLN A 241 -8.44 11.76 -7.36
N ALA A 242 -9.19 11.86 -8.47
CA ALA A 242 -10.35 11.00 -8.72
C ALA A 242 -9.98 9.51 -8.87
N LEU A 243 -8.77 9.22 -9.36
CA LEU A 243 -8.26 7.86 -9.54
C LEU A 243 -7.49 7.33 -8.33
N GLY A 244 -7.29 8.15 -7.30
CA GLY A 244 -6.52 7.78 -6.11
C GLY A 244 -5.03 7.55 -6.39
N VAL A 245 -4.46 8.23 -7.39
CA VAL A 245 -3.04 8.11 -7.77
C VAL A 245 -2.32 9.45 -7.63
N ARG A 246 -1.00 9.40 -7.42
CA ARG A 246 -0.16 10.59 -7.20
C ARG A 246 -0.07 11.49 -8.43
N TYR A 247 0.14 10.89 -9.59
CA TYR A 247 0.16 11.57 -10.87
C TYR A 247 -0.49 10.68 -11.92
N VAL A 248 -0.99 11.33 -12.96
CA VAL A 248 -1.47 10.65 -14.16
C VAL A 248 -0.66 11.21 -15.31
N ARG A 249 -0.35 10.36 -16.29
CA ARG A 249 0.21 10.79 -17.56
C ARG A 249 -0.88 10.98 -18.59
N GLN A 250 -0.75 12.03 -19.39
CA GLN A 250 -1.65 12.22 -20.51
C GLN A 250 -1.30 11.18 -21.56
N VAL A 251 -2.25 10.29 -21.81
CA VAL A 251 -2.17 9.27 -22.86
C VAL A 251 -3.46 9.39 -23.65
N ASP A 252 -3.34 9.32 -24.96
CA ASP A 252 -4.49 9.23 -25.85
C ASP A 252 -5.26 7.93 -25.56
N SER A 253 -6.60 7.96 -25.64
CA SER A 253 -7.44 6.81 -25.28
C SER A 253 -7.16 5.60 -26.15
N ASP A 254 -6.97 5.81 -27.46
CA ASP A 254 -6.75 4.73 -28.42
C ASP A 254 -5.33 4.18 -28.26
N ALA A 255 -4.35 5.07 -28.00
CA ALA A 255 -2.99 4.66 -27.68
C ALA A 255 -2.93 3.82 -26.38
N ALA A 256 -3.67 4.22 -25.35
CA ALA A 256 -3.72 3.48 -24.10
C ALA A 256 -4.41 2.12 -24.27
N LEU A 257 -5.51 2.06 -25.03
CA LEU A 257 -6.22 0.81 -25.31
C LEU A 257 -5.37 -0.16 -26.14
N ASN A 258 -4.71 0.33 -27.20
CA ASN A 258 -3.79 -0.46 -28.01
C ASN A 258 -2.62 -0.99 -27.15
N GLY A 259 -2.07 -0.16 -26.27
CA GLY A 259 -1.05 -0.59 -25.32
C GLY A 259 -1.50 -1.73 -24.42
N LEU A 260 -2.72 -1.66 -23.88
CA LEU A 260 -3.31 -2.74 -23.08
C LEU A 260 -3.49 -4.04 -23.87
N GLN A 261 -3.89 -3.95 -25.15
CA GLN A 261 -3.99 -5.12 -26.04
C GLN A 261 -2.62 -5.77 -26.29
N LEU A 262 -1.59 -4.97 -26.55
CA LEU A 262 -0.21 -5.45 -26.73
C LEU A 262 0.32 -6.14 -25.47
N ILE A 263 0.05 -5.57 -24.29
CA ILE A 263 0.44 -6.16 -23.00
C ILE A 263 -0.31 -7.49 -22.76
N GLY A 264 -1.61 -7.53 -23.06
CA GLY A 264 -2.41 -8.76 -22.98
C GLY A 264 -1.83 -9.89 -23.83
N LYS A 265 -1.52 -9.58 -25.09
CA LYS A 265 -0.87 -10.54 -26.01
C LYS A 265 0.50 -11.00 -25.51
N ALA A 266 1.33 -10.07 -25.02
CA ALA A 266 2.64 -10.43 -24.46
C ALA A 266 2.52 -11.40 -23.28
N ARG A 267 1.50 -11.26 -22.42
CA ARG A 267 1.27 -12.21 -21.31
C ARG A 267 0.87 -13.60 -21.81
N GLU A 268 0.10 -13.69 -22.88
CA GLU A 268 -0.23 -14.98 -23.53
C GLU A 268 1.02 -15.61 -24.14
N ASP A 269 1.86 -14.82 -24.80
CA ASP A 269 3.12 -15.30 -25.40
C ASP A 269 4.07 -15.92 -24.35
N ILE A 270 4.11 -15.40 -23.12
CA ILE A 270 4.89 -16.00 -22.03
C ILE A 270 4.31 -17.34 -21.59
N LYS A 271 2.98 -17.42 -21.46
CA LYS A 271 2.30 -18.69 -21.13
C LYS A 271 2.56 -19.76 -22.20
N ALA A 272 2.78 -19.36 -23.44
CA ALA A 272 3.12 -20.23 -24.56
C ALA A 272 4.61 -20.66 -24.61
N SER A 273 5.35 -20.57 -23.49
CA SER A 273 6.75 -21.01 -23.32
C SER A 273 7.83 -20.14 -23.98
N ASN A 274 7.56 -18.84 -24.25
CA ASN A 274 8.60 -17.90 -24.66
C ASN A 274 9.36 -17.34 -23.45
N SER A 275 10.65 -17.01 -23.60
CA SER A 275 11.41 -16.31 -22.55
C SER A 275 10.68 -15.01 -22.17
N ALA A 276 10.39 -14.88 -20.88
CA ALA A 276 9.63 -13.77 -20.32
C ALA A 276 10.36 -12.43 -20.53
N GLU A 277 11.69 -12.45 -20.45
CA GLU A 277 12.58 -11.32 -20.71
C GLU A 277 12.52 -10.91 -22.17
N ALA A 278 12.66 -11.86 -23.10
CA ALA A 278 12.62 -11.59 -24.53
C ALA A 278 11.26 -11.01 -24.96
N VAL A 279 10.17 -11.52 -24.39
CA VAL A 279 8.82 -11.01 -24.61
C VAL A 279 8.68 -9.59 -24.07
N LEU A 280 9.19 -9.30 -22.86
CA LEU A 280 9.19 -7.95 -22.31
C LEU A 280 9.97 -6.96 -23.19
N VAL A 281 11.16 -7.33 -23.69
CA VAL A 281 11.94 -6.47 -24.60
C VAL A 281 11.16 -6.16 -25.88
N ARG A 282 10.51 -7.18 -26.46
CA ARG A 282 9.67 -7.02 -27.66
C ARG A 282 8.48 -6.10 -27.39
N LEU A 283 7.81 -6.29 -26.24
CA LEU A 283 6.70 -5.46 -25.81
C LEU A 283 7.14 -3.99 -25.66
N ILE A 284 8.27 -3.72 -25.01
CA ILE A 284 8.81 -2.35 -24.89
C ILE A 284 8.99 -1.72 -26.28
N CYS A 285 9.52 -2.49 -27.24
CA CYS A 285 9.72 -2.02 -28.61
C CYS A 285 8.40 -1.73 -29.34
N GLN A 286 7.34 -2.50 -29.08
CA GLN A 286 6.01 -2.29 -29.68
C GLN A 286 5.29 -1.08 -29.06
N LEU A 287 5.37 -0.92 -27.74
CA LEU A 287 4.75 0.20 -27.01
C LEU A 287 5.44 1.54 -27.27
N THR A 288 6.67 1.52 -27.80
CA THR A 288 7.46 2.73 -28.11
C THR A 288 7.59 3.02 -29.61
N ALA A 289 6.88 2.27 -30.46
CA ALA A 289 6.75 2.55 -31.89
C ALA A 289 5.85 3.79 -32.14
#